data_AF-A0AAD7A604-F1
#
_entry.id   AF-A0AAD7A604-F1
#
_cell.length_a   1.000
_cell.length_b   1.000
_cell.length_c   1.000
_cell.angle_alpha   90.00
_cell.angle_beta   90.00
_cell.angle_gamma   90.00
#
_symmetry.space_group_name_H-M   'P 1'
#
loop_
_entity.id
_entity.type
_entity.pdbx_description
1 polymer ?
#
loop_
_entity_poly.entity_id
_entity_poly.type
_entity_poly.pdbx_seq_one_letter_code
_entity_poly.pdbx_strand_id
1 'polypeptide(L)'
;MNQAFKQAVSATVQRLQNKSTTTTFLPQRLLLVGQGVAAPTDQLAADLESLAATAQSAATSVLCSSILAGHTSESDDFGDAAIWLGQGAFGKGHEQAVLSSLGIQGGRISPVELSPKTYIPKTVNASSITPELAALSAKLAELQDLHCFSLQTSSSDVIYSLVGKNSNGWAGLVGIGTWSDE
;
A
#
# COMPACT_ATOMS: atom_id res chain seq x y z
N MET A 1 7.24 -13.86 -10.76
CA MET A 1 6.79 -12.46 -10.58
C MET A 1 7.05 -11.69 -11.89
N ASN A 2 6.02 -11.07 -12.49
CA ASN A 2 6.12 -10.41 -13.80
C ASN A 2 7.05 -9.17 -13.73
N GLN A 3 7.84 -8.91 -14.78
CA GLN A 3 8.71 -7.74 -14.90
C GLN A 3 7.92 -6.42 -14.86
N ALA A 4 6.75 -6.36 -15.48
CA ALA A 4 5.90 -5.18 -15.47
C ALA A 4 5.47 -4.76 -14.05
N PHE A 5 5.15 -5.74 -13.20
CA PHE A 5 4.82 -5.47 -11.80
C PHE A 5 6.00 -4.87 -11.03
N LYS A 6 7.20 -5.45 -11.19
CA LYS A 6 8.39 -4.91 -10.52
C LYS A 6 8.68 -3.47 -10.96
N GLN A 7 8.43 -3.15 -12.23
CA GLN A 7 8.54 -1.79 -12.74
C GLN A 7 7.50 -0.86 -12.11
N ALA A 8 6.22 -1.26 -12.07
CA ALA A 8 5.15 -0.45 -11.48
C ALA A 8 5.38 -0.16 -9.99
N VAL A 9 5.81 -1.16 -9.21
CA VAL A 9 6.15 -0.96 -7.79
C VAL A 9 7.40 -0.10 -7.62
N SER A 10 8.41 -0.29 -8.47
CA SER A 10 9.61 0.56 -8.44
C SER A 10 9.25 2.01 -8.78
N ALA A 11 8.34 2.24 -9.72
CA ALA A 11 7.83 3.57 -10.06
C ALA A 11 7.08 4.19 -8.87
N THR A 12 6.22 3.42 -8.19
CA THR A 12 5.56 3.86 -6.94
C THR A 12 6.60 4.29 -5.91
N VAL A 13 7.58 3.44 -5.61
CA VAL A 13 8.56 3.74 -4.56
C VAL A 13 9.46 4.89 -4.95
N GLN A 14 9.92 4.98 -6.20
CA GLN A 14 10.71 6.11 -6.68
C GLN A 14 9.92 7.42 -6.57
N ARG A 15 8.62 7.40 -6.90
CA ARG A 15 7.73 8.56 -6.78
C ARG A 15 7.53 8.97 -5.32
N LEU A 16 7.44 8.02 -4.39
CA LEU A 16 7.39 8.27 -2.95
C LEU A 16 8.73 8.82 -2.41
N GLN A 17 9.86 8.25 -2.84
CA GLN A 17 11.20 8.71 -2.43
C GLN A 17 11.55 10.08 -3.00
N ASN A 18 11.02 10.47 -4.16
CA ASN A 18 11.14 11.87 -4.62
C ASN A 18 10.42 12.85 -3.68
N LYS A 19 9.49 12.36 -2.86
CA LYS A 19 8.78 13.11 -1.81
C LYS A 19 9.32 12.84 -0.40
N SER A 20 10.34 11.97 -0.24
CA SER A 20 10.84 11.47 1.06
C SER A 20 12.36 11.23 1.05
N THR A 21 13.09 11.78 2.01
CA THR A 21 14.56 11.71 2.04
C THR A 21 15.13 10.59 2.92
N THR A 22 14.31 9.78 3.60
CA THR A 22 14.76 9.00 4.77
C THR A 22 14.32 7.54 4.85
N THR A 23 13.54 7.04 3.89
CA THR A 23 13.10 5.63 3.87
C THR A 23 14.09 4.72 3.14
N THR A 24 14.16 3.46 3.57
CA THR A 24 14.98 2.42 2.91
C THR A 24 14.10 1.55 2.03
N PHE A 25 14.37 1.53 0.72
CA PHE A 25 13.70 0.61 -0.21
C PHE A 25 14.55 -0.65 -0.41
N LEU A 26 13.91 -1.81 -0.26
CA LEU A 26 14.48 -3.13 -0.54
C LEU A 26 13.91 -3.66 -1.87
N PRO A 27 14.52 -3.35 -3.02
CA PRO A 27 13.94 -3.61 -4.34
C PRO A 27 13.73 -5.10 -4.63
N GLN A 28 14.57 -5.96 -4.07
CA GLN A 28 14.43 -7.41 -4.25
C GLN A 28 13.18 -7.98 -3.55
N ARG A 29 12.66 -7.25 -2.55
CA ARG A 29 11.50 -7.64 -1.73
C ARG A 29 10.27 -6.76 -1.98
N LEU A 30 10.38 -5.75 -2.85
CA LEU A 30 9.33 -4.77 -3.10
C LEU A 30 8.80 -4.11 -1.81
N LEU A 31 9.73 -3.87 -0.88
CA LEU A 31 9.43 -3.50 0.49
C LEU A 31 10.06 -2.15 0.83
N LEU A 32 9.22 -1.22 1.32
CA LEU A 32 9.65 0.05 1.87
C LEU A 32 9.69 -0.02 3.40
N VAL A 33 10.85 0.27 3.98
CA VAL A 33 11.06 0.28 5.43
C VAL A 33 11.01 1.71 5.95
N GLY A 34 10.20 1.93 6.98
CA GLY A 34 10.04 3.22 7.64
C GLY A 34 11.36 3.76 8.20
N GLN A 35 11.43 5.08 8.32
CA GLN A 35 12.61 5.78 8.83
C GLN A 35 12.95 5.35 10.25
N GLY A 36 14.22 4.99 10.48
CA GLY A 36 14.71 4.60 11.80
C GLY A 36 14.19 3.24 12.28
N VAL A 37 13.47 2.51 11.43
CA VAL A 37 12.96 1.17 11.73
C VAL A 37 14.02 0.14 11.34
N ALA A 38 14.28 -0.82 12.24
CA ALA A 38 15.12 -1.95 11.92
C ALA A 38 14.51 -2.78 10.79
N ALA A 39 15.37 -3.28 9.88
CA ALA A 39 14.92 -4.17 8.82
C ALA A 39 14.16 -5.37 9.41
N PRO A 40 13.05 -5.81 8.79
CA PRO A 40 12.34 -6.98 9.26
C PRO A 40 13.20 -8.25 9.10
N THR A 41 12.84 -9.31 9.83
CA THR A 41 13.45 -10.62 9.65
C THR A 41 13.19 -11.14 8.23
N ASP A 42 14.01 -12.06 7.74
CA ASP A 42 13.86 -12.61 6.38
C ASP A 42 12.49 -13.25 6.14
N GLN A 43 11.95 -13.95 7.15
CA GLN A 43 10.62 -14.55 7.06
C GLN A 43 9.53 -13.46 6.92
N LEU A 44 9.57 -12.43 7.76
CA LEU A 44 8.62 -11.33 7.71
C LEU A 44 8.75 -10.55 6.39
N ALA A 45 9.97 -10.33 5.90
CA ALA A 45 10.21 -9.70 4.61
C ALA A 45 9.60 -10.53 3.46
N ALA A 46 9.71 -11.85 3.50
CA ALA A 46 9.09 -12.75 2.52
C ALA A 46 7.55 -12.73 2.60
N ASP A 47 6.99 -12.64 3.80
CA ASP A 47 5.54 -12.53 4.00
C ASP A 47 4.99 -11.22 3.44
N LEU A 48 5.72 -10.11 3.64
CA LEU A 48 5.39 -8.79 3.09
C LEU A 48 5.56 -8.74 1.56
N GLU A 49 6.61 -9.36 1.03
CA GLU A 49 6.78 -9.54 -0.42
C GLU A 49 5.59 -10.32 -1.00
N SER A 50 5.17 -11.40 -0.32
CA SER A 50 4.00 -12.18 -0.70
C SER A 50 2.70 -11.37 -0.63
N LEU A 51 2.55 -10.49 0.37
CA LEU A 51 1.41 -9.57 0.46
C LEU A 51 1.34 -8.62 -0.75
N ALA A 52 2.43 -7.95 -1.11
CA ALA A 52 2.48 -7.08 -2.28
C ALA A 52 2.23 -7.85 -3.59
N ALA A 53 2.82 -9.04 -3.74
CA ALA A 53 2.58 -9.88 -4.90
C ALA A 53 1.11 -10.31 -5.03
N THR A 54 0.46 -10.66 -3.92
CA THR A 54 -0.97 -11.00 -3.90
C THR A 54 -1.84 -9.78 -4.18
N ALA A 55 -1.47 -8.60 -3.68
CA ALA A 55 -2.15 -7.35 -3.98
C ALA A 55 -2.14 -7.04 -5.48
N GLN A 56 -0.99 -7.22 -6.14
CA GLN A 56 -0.90 -7.06 -7.59
C GLN A 56 -1.75 -8.06 -8.35
N SER A 57 -1.70 -9.35 -7.99
CA SER A 57 -2.53 -10.36 -8.66
C SER A 57 -4.02 -10.02 -8.52
N ALA A 58 -4.43 -9.55 -7.34
CA ALA A 58 -5.79 -9.09 -7.11
C ALA A 58 -6.13 -7.88 -7.99
N ALA A 59 -5.26 -6.87 -8.05
CA ALA A 59 -5.44 -5.68 -8.88
C ALA A 59 -5.60 -6.03 -10.36
N THR A 60 -4.70 -6.86 -10.90
CA THR A 60 -4.77 -7.34 -12.29
C THR A 60 -6.04 -8.14 -12.55
N SER A 61 -6.51 -8.95 -11.60
CA SER A 61 -7.75 -9.73 -11.76
C SER A 61 -9.01 -8.86 -11.93
N VAL A 62 -8.94 -7.60 -11.50
CA VAL A 62 -10.02 -6.60 -11.61
C VAL A 62 -9.65 -5.43 -12.50
N LEU A 63 -8.65 -5.59 -13.37
CA LEU A 63 -8.25 -4.59 -14.37
C LEU A 63 -7.82 -3.23 -13.78
N CYS A 64 -7.16 -3.24 -12.62
CA CYS A 64 -6.49 -2.06 -12.08
C CYS A 64 -5.00 -2.32 -11.85
N SER A 65 -4.18 -1.26 -11.86
CA SER A 65 -2.74 -1.36 -11.61
C SER A 65 -2.40 -1.43 -10.11
N SER A 66 -3.23 -0.81 -9.26
CA SER A 66 -3.14 -0.79 -7.80
C SER A 66 -4.50 -1.15 -7.20
N ILE A 67 -4.51 -2.07 -6.24
CA ILE A 67 -5.72 -2.41 -5.48
C ILE A 67 -6.11 -1.29 -4.51
N LEU A 68 -5.13 -0.48 -4.08
CA LEU A 68 -5.36 0.61 -3.16
C LEU A 68 -6.02 1.81 -3.82
N ALA A 69 -5.51 2.22 -4.99
CA ALA A 69 -6.17 3.24 -5.80
C ALA A 69 -7.50 2.69 -6.36
N GLY A 70 -7.52 1.43 -6.80
CA GLY A 70 -8.68 0.83 -7.44
C GLY A 70 -8.96 1.48 -8.80
N HIS A 71 -10.24 1.57 -9.18
CA HIS A 71 -10.66 2.10 -10.48
C HIS A 71 -10.68 3.63 -10.54
N THR A 72 -10.22 4.32 -9.50
CA THR A 72 -10.18 5.78 -9.49
C THR A 72 -8.90 6.33 -10.11
N SER A 73 -7.82 5.55 -10.24
CA SER A 73 -6.58 6.02 -10.89
C SER A 73 -6.74 6.13 -12.40
N GLU A 74 -6.23 7.21 -12.97
CA GLU A 74 -6.20 7.43 -14.44
C GLU A 74 -4.94 6.84 -15.11
N SER A 75 -3.93 6.48 -14.32
CA SER A 75 -2.68 5.88 -14.79
C SER A 75 -2.55 4.44 -14.28
N ASP A 76 -2.01 3.60 -15.16
CA ASP A 76 -1.63 2.21 -14.88
C ASP A 76 -0.13 2.06 -14.55
N ASP A 77 0.60 3.17 -14.39
CA ASP A 77 2.07 3.17 -14.22
C ASP A 77 2.51 2.73 -12.82
N PHE A 78 1.58 2.72 -11.86
CA PHE A 78 1.86 2.50 -10.44
C PHE A 78 1.23 1.22 -9.92
N GLY A 79 1.96 0.52 -9.05
CA GLY A 79 1.49 -0.67 -8.33
C GLY A 79 1.60 -0.51 -6.81
N ASP A 80 1.18 -1.52 -6.07
CA ASP A 80 1.24 -1.53 -4.60
C ASP A 80 2.57 -2.10 -4.09
N ALA A 81 3.26 -1.34 -3.24
CA ALA A 81 4.47 -1.76 -2.54
C ALA A 81 4.15 -2.21 -1.11
N ALA A 82 4.87 -3.21 -0.59
CA ALA A 82 4.75 -3.55 0.83
C ALA A 82 5.44 -2.49 1.68
N ILE A 83 4.92 -2.24 2.89
CA ILE A 83 5.56 -1.36 3.87
C ILE A 83 5.79 -2.07 5.21
N TRP A 84 6.91 -1.73 5.85
CA TRP A 84 7.24 -2.13 7.22
C TRP A 84 7.48 -0.90 8.09
N LEU A 85 6.64 -0.73 9.12
CA LEU A 85 6.69 0.41 10.04
C LEU A 85 7.26 0.03 11.41
N GLY A 86 7.40 -1.27 11.70
CA GLY A 86 7.94 -1.74 12.97
C GLY A 86 6.97 -1.61 14.13
N GLN A 87 7.52 -1.51 15.34
CA GLN A 87 6.72 -1.31 16.55
C GLN A 87 6.34 0.17 16.69
N GLY A 88 5.14 0.44 17.20
CA GLY A 88 4.67 1.82 17.39
C GLY A 88 3.16 1.97 17.50
N ALA A 89 2.71 3.22 17.42
CA ALA A 89 1.31 3.61 17.38
C ALA A 89 0.96 4.11 15.97
N PHE A 90 0.56 3.19 15.12
CA PHE A 90 0.19 3.46 13.72
C PHE A 90 -1.25 3.07 13.41
N GLY A 91 -2.08 2.93 14.44
CA GLY A 91 -3.50 2.60 14.28
C GLY A 91 -4.31 3.77 13.74
N LYS A 92 -5.60 3.52 13.49
CA LYS A 92 -6.54 4.55 13.04
C LYS A 92 -6.47 5.81 13.92
N GLY A 93 -6.38 6.98 13.29
CA GLY A 93 -6.15 8.26 13.95
C GLY A 93 -4.67 8.66 14.05
N HIS A 94 -3.74 7.78 13.65
CA HIS A 94 -2.29 8.03 13.60
C HIS A 94 -1.74 8.02 12.17
N GLU A 95 -2.56 8.37 11.18
CA GLU A 95 -2.20 8.38 9.76
C GLU A 95 -0.99 9.29 9.49
N GLN A 96 -0.90 10.43 10.20
CA GLN A 96 0.26 11.31 10.11
C GLN A 96 1.55 10.63 10.60
N ALA A 97 1.49 9.73 11.58
CA ALA A 97 2.66 8.99 12.05
C ALA A 97 3.12 7.96 11.00
N VAL A 98 2.18 7.31 10.31
CA VAL A 98 2.47 6.42 9.18
C VAL A 98 3.21 7.21 8.09
N LEU A 99 2.64 8.34 7.66
CA LEU A 99 3.24 9.19 6.62
C LEU A 99 4.62 9.71 7.01
N SER A 100 4.77 10.19 8.25
CA SER A 100 6.06 10.65 8.77
C SER A 100 7.10 9.53 8.81
N SER A 101 6.71 8.29 9.14
CA SER A 101 7.60 7.12 9.08
C SER A 101 8.03 6.82 7.65
N LEU A 102 7.17 7.07 6.67
CA LEU A 102 7.51 6.99 5.25
C LEU A 102 8.22 8.26 4.72
N GLY A 103 8.51 9.23 5.58
CA GLY A 103 9.12 10.52 5.24
C GLY A 103 8.25 11.40 4.33
N ILE A 104 6.94 11.13 4.29
CA ILE A 104 5.95 11.89 3.52
C ILE A 104 5.33 12.94 4.43
N GLN A 105 5.27 14.19 3.95
CA GLN A 105 4.74 15.32 4.71
C GLN A 105 3.79 16.18 3.88
N GLY A 106 2.87 16.85 4.58
CA GLY A 106 1.89 17.76 4.00
C GLY A 106 0.78 17.04 3.23
N GLY A 107 -0.22 17.81 2.80
CA GLY A 107 -1.39 17.31 2.08
C GLY A 107 -2.61 17.06 2.97
N ARG A 108 -3.70 16.64 2.33
CA ARG A 108 -4.98 16.35 3.00
C ARG A 108 -5.17 14.86 3.15
N ILE A 109 -5.23 14.40 4.40
CA ILE A 109 -5.54 13.00 4.73
C ILE A 109 -7.05 12.79 4.67
N SER A 110 -7.49 11.75 3.97
CA SER A 110 -8.89 11.33 3.91
C SER A 110 -9.02 9.82 4.17
N PRO A 111 -10.00 9.37 4.97
CA PRO A 111 -10.22 7.94 5.17
C PRO A 111 -10.70 7.28 3.86
N VAL A 112 -10.25 6.05 3.62
CA VAL A 112 -10.70 5.23 2.50
C VAL A 112 -11.52 4.07 3.08
N GLU A 113 -12.78 3.98 2.67
CA GLU A 113 -13.68 2.97 3.21
C GLU A 113 -13.32 1.57 2.68
N LEU A 114 -13.10 0.64 3.60
CA LEU A 114 -12.86 -0.76 3.29
C LEU A 114 -14.18 -1.54 3.28
N SER A 115 -14.28 -2.52 2.39
CA SER A 115 -15.34 -3.53 2.45
C SER A 115 -15.17 -4.39 3.71
N PRO A 116 -16.19 -4.54 4.56
CA PRO A 116 -16.08 -5.34 5.78
C PRO A 116 -15.94 -6.85 5.51
N LYS A 117 -16.21 -7.29 4.27
CA LYS A 117 -16.08 -8.70 3.87
C LYS A 117 -14.70 -9.02 3.32
N THR A 118 -14.11 -8.10 2.56
CA THR A 118 -12.88 -8.34 1.80
C THR A 118 -11.68 -7.56 2.31
N TYR A 119 -11.89 -6.55 3.15
CA TYR A 119 -10.87 -5.63 3.66
C TYR A 119 -10.15 -4.81 2.57
N ILE A 120 -10.74 -4.74 1.38
CA ILE A 120 -10.23 -4.01 0.22
C ILE A 120 -11.01 -2.70 0.05
N PRO A 121 -10.40 -1.61 -0.47
CA PRO A 121 -11.10 -0.37 -0.75
C PRO A 121 -12.36 -0.57 -1.58
N LYS A 122 -13.46 0.09 -1.19
CA LYS A 122 -14.73 0.04 -1.94
C LYS A 122 -14.64 0.68 -3.33
N THR A 123 -13.58 1.42 -3.62
CA THR A 123 -13.24 1.94 -4.95
C THR A 123 -12.85 0.84 -5.94
N VAL A 124 -12.57 -0.38 -5.46
CA VAL A 124 -12.39 -1.55 -6.32
C VAL A 124 -13.76 -2.09 -6.73
N ASN A 125 -14.23 -1.68 -7.91
CA ASN A 125 -15.49 -2.14 -8.48
C ASN A 125 -15.34 -3.53 -9.11
N ALA A 126 -15.40 -4.57 -8.29
CA ALA A 126 -15.41 -5.95 -8.76
C ALA A 126 -16.86 -6.47 -8.86
N SER A 127 -17.26 -6.95 -10.04
CA SER A 127 -18.59 -7.55 -10.25
C SER A 127 -18.77 -8.88 -9.52
N SER A 128 -17.66 -9.56 -9.19
CA SER A 128 -17.61 -10.78 -8.37
C SER A 128 -16.27 -10.89 -7.65
N ILE A 129 -16.21 -11.71 -6.59
CA ILE A 129 -14.95 -12.01 -5.89
C ILE A 129 -14.17 -13.03 -6.72
N THR A 130 -13.01 -12.62 -7.22
CA THR A 130 -12.05 -13.50 -7.90
C THR A 130 -11.23 -14.31 -6.89
N PRO A 131 -10.62 -15.45 -7.27
CA PRO A 131 -9.69 -16.18 -6.42
C PRO A 131 -8.55 -15.31 -5.89
N GLU A 132 -8.04 -14.38 -6.70
CA GLU A 132 -6.95 -13.47 -6.36
C GLU A 132 -7.40 -12.44 -5.31
N LEU A 133 -8.59 -11.87 -5.45
CA LEU A 133 -9.20 -11.01 -4.43
C LEU A 133 -9.43 -11.76 -3.12
N ALA A 134 -9.90 -13.01 -3.19
CA ALA A 134 -10.10 -13.84 -2.01
C ALA A 134 -8.77 -14.14 -1.31
N ALA A 135 -7.71 -14.42 -2.07
CA ALA A 135 -6.36 -14.64 -1.52
C ALA A 135 -5.81 -13.38 -0.84
N LEU A 136 -6.00 -12.20 -1.44
CA LEU A 136 -5.63 -10.93 -0.79
C LEU A 136 -6.42 -10.71 0.49
N SER A 137 -7.74 -10.88 0.42
CA SER A 137 -8.63 -10.74 1.58
C SER A 137 -8.23 -11.66 2.73
N ALA A 138 -7.80 -12.89 2.45
CA ALA A 138 -7.34 -13.82 3.47
C ALA A 138 -6.09 -13.30 4.18
N LYS A 139 -5.10 -12.79 3.44
CA LYS A 139 -3.89 -12.17 4.03
C LYS A 139 -4.22 -10.91 4.84
N LEU A 140 -5.13 -10.08 4.36
CA LEU A 140 -5.54 -8.87 5.07
C LEU A 140 -6.30 -9.18 6.37
N ALA A 141 -7.06 -10.28 6.41
CA ALA A 141 -7.77 -10.72 7.60
C ALA A 141 -6.85 -11.19 8.74
N GLU A 142 -5.58 -11.48 8.46
CA GLU A 142 -4.58 -11.81 9.48
C GLU A 142 -4.07 -10.57 10.23
N LEU A 143 -4.33 -9.37 9.70
CA LEU A 143 -3.93 -8.10 10.29
C LEU A 143 -5.00 -7.57 11.24
N GLN A 144 -4.56 -7.06 12.39
CA GLN A 144 -5.38 -6.36 13.37
C GLN A 144 -5.37 -4.86 13.09
N ASP A 145 -6.38 -4.13 13.59
CA ASP A 145 -6.49 -2.67 13.47
C ASP A 145 -6.33 -2.14 12.04
N LEU A 146 -6.81 -2.94 11.07
CA LEU A 146 -6.68 -2.66 9.65
C LEU A 146 -7.48 -1.41 9.28
N HIS A 147 -6.81 -0.46 8.64
CA HIS A 147 -7.45 0.76 8.12
C HIS A 147 -6.76 1.21 6.84
N CYS A 148 -7.48 2.00 6.05
CA CYS A 148 -6.97 2.57 4.81
C CYS A 148 -7.27 4.06 4.76
N PHE A 149 -6.34 4.82 4.23
CA PHE A 149 -6.47 6.25 4.03
C PHE A 149 -5.72 6.68 2.78
N SER A 150 -6.06 7.85 2.29
CA SER A 150 -5.37 8.52 1.19
C SER A 150 -4.80 9.86 1.65
N LEU A 151 -3.74 10.28 0.97
CA LEU A 151 -3.14 11.59 1.10
C LEU A 151 -3.18 12.26 -0.27
N GLN A 152 -4.00 13.29 -0.39
CA GLN A 152 -3.96 14.18 -1.54
C GLN A 152 -2.85 15.20 -1.33
N THR A 153 -1.85 15.16 -2.19
CA THR A 153 -0.75 16.13 -2.18
C THR A 153 -1.11 17.34 -3.06
N SER A 154 -0.27 18.37 -3.12
CA SER A 154 -0.48 19.51 -4.03
C SER A 154 -0.21 19.17 -5.51
N SER A 155 0.21 17.93 -5.80
CA SER A 155 0.28 17.39 -7.16
C SER A 155 -0.93 16.53 -7.46
N SER A 156 -1.12 16.19 -8.74
CA SER A 156 -2.09 15.20 -9.26
C SER A 156 -1.94 13.77 -8.71
N ASP A 157 -1.06 13.55 -7.71
CA ASP A 157 -0.84 12.25 -7.10
C ASP A 157 -1.61 12.14 -5.79
N VAL A 158 -2.30 11.01 -5.63
CA VAL A 158 -2.93 10.58 -4.39
C VAL A 158 -2.20 9.35 -3.88
N ILE A 159 -1.63 9.45 -2.68
CA ILE A 159 -0.92 8.33 -2.04
C ILE A 159 -1.93 7.58 -1.20
N TYR A 160 -2.10 6.28 -1.45
CA TYR A 160 -2.97 5.41 -0.67
C TYR A 160 -2.12 4.56 0.28
N SER A 161 -2.59 4.38 1.51
CA SER A 161 -1.94 3.56 2.53
C SER A 161 -2.97 2.67 3.21
N LEU A 162 -2.70 1.37 3.21
CA LEU A 162 -3.46 0.37 3.96
C LEU A 162 -2.54 -0.22 4.99
N VAL A 163 -2.90 -0.08 6.27
CA VAL A 163 -2.02 -0.35 7.40
C VAL A 163 -2.74 -1.22 8.41
N GLY A 164 -2.03 -2.24 8.91
CA GLY A 164 -2.51 -3.11 9.97
C GLY A 164 -1.37 -3.64 10.83
N LYS A 165 -1.72 -4.26 11.95
CA LYS A 165 -0.78 -4.79 12.93
C LYS A 165 -0.79 -6.31 12.92
N ASN A 166 0.39 -6.91 12.91
CA ASN A 166 0.56 -8.35 13.17
C ASN A 166 1.34 -8.56 14.48
N SER A 167 1.67 -9.82 14.79
CA SER A 167 2.43 -10.17 16.00
C SER A 167 3.84 -9.54 16.06
N ASN A 168 4.42 -9.19 14.91
CA ASN A 168 5.77 -8.64 14.80
C ASN A 168 5.80 -7.09 14.81
N GLY A 169 4.69 -6.42 14.47
CA GLY A 169 4.60 -4.96 14.37
C GLY A 169 3.60 -4.50 13.31
N TRP A 170 3.75 -3.25 12.86
CA TRP A 170 2.88 -2.60 11.89
C TRP A 170 3.44 -2.72 10.47
N ALA A 171 2.56 -3.07 9.54
CA ALA A 171 2.90 -3.30 8.15
C ALA A 171 1.69 -3.00 7.25
N GLY A 172 1.88 -3.12 5.94
CA GLY A 172 0.77 -3.06 5.01
C GLY A 172 1.20 -2.80 3.58
N LEU A 173 0.42 -2.00 2.87
CA LEU A 173 0.61 -1.65 1.48
C LEU A 173 0.58 -0.12 1.30
N VAL A 174 1.36 0.37 0.34
CA VAL A 174 1.33 1.75 -0.14
C VAL A 174 1.23 1.76 -1.67
N GLY A 175 0.41 2.65 -2.20
CA GLY A 175 0.18 2.78 -3.65
C GLY A 175 0.01 4.24 -4.03
N ILE A 176 0.10 4.53 -5.32
CA ILE A 176 -0.16 5.86 -5.89
C ILE A 176 -1.26 5.72 -6.94
N GLY A 177 -2.25 6.60 -6.87
CA GLY A 177 -3.16 6.86 -7.98
C GLY A 177 -2.91 8.27 -8.51
N THR A 178 -3.21 8.50 -9.79
CA THR A 178 -3.18 9.83 -10.40
C THR A 178 -4.60 10.30 -10.68
N TRP A 179 -4.88 11.56 -10.37
CA TRP A 179 -6.09 12.28 -10.73
C TRP A 179 -5.71 13.57 -11.44
N SER A 180 -6.31 13.83 -12.60
CA SER A 180 -6.36 15.18 -13.13
C SER A 180 -7.45 15.96 -12.39
N ASP A 181 -7.03 17.02 -11.68
CA ASP A 181 -7.99 18.01 -11.19
C ASP A 181 -8.59 18.70 -12.44
N GLU A 182 -9.92 18.67 -12.61
CA GLU A 182 -10.63 19.61 -13.49
C GLU A 182 -10.60 21.03 -12.91
#